data_AF-A0A7C5YYG8-F1
#
_entry.id   AF-A0A7C5YYG8-F1
#
_cell.length_a   1.000
_cell.length_b   1.000
_cell.length_c   1.000
_cell.angle_alpha   90.00
_cell.angle_beta   90.00
_cell.angle_gamma   90.00
#
_symmetry.space_group_name_H-M   'P 1'
#
loop_
_entity.id
_entity.type
_entity.pdbx_description
1 polymer ?
#
loop_
_entity_poly.entity_id
_entity_poly.type
_entity_poly.pdbx_seq_one_letter_code
_entity_poly.pdbx_strand_id
1 'polypeptide(L)' 'MASGNYSAAERAYEELVRLGPGVAEVYSNLGLARFQQGKFEQAVPAFQQALKLKPGLENATYFLAMAQSELGRYG' A
#
# COMPACT_ATOMS: atom_id res chain seq x y z
N MET A 1 2.32 -19.48 -6.19
CA MET A 1 0.93 -19.06 -6.43
C MET A 1 0.51 -17.80 -5.66
N ALA A 2 1.41 -17.08 -4.98
CA ALA A 2 1.03 -15.90 -4.20
C ALA A 2 0.77 -14.64 -5.07
N SER A 3 1.48 -14.50 -6.19
CA SER A 3 1.43 -13.32 -7.07
C SER A 3 0.04 -13.06 -7.66
N GLY A 4 -0.73 -14.13 -7.97
CA GLY A 4 -2.08 -13.99 -8.54
C GLY A 4 -3.10 -13.41 -7.55
N ASN A 5 -2.94 -13.69 -6.26
CA ASN A 5 -3.86 -13.21 -5.22
C ASN A 5 -3.67 -11.73 -4.94
N TYR A 6 -2.43 -11.23 -4.99
CA TYR A 6 -2.14 -9.82 -4.73
C TYR A 6 -2.58 -8.89 -5.87
N SER A 7 -2.50 -9.35 -7.13
CA SER A 7 -3.00 -8.54 -8.25
C SER A 7 -4.53 -8.41 -8.26
N ALA A 8 -5.25 -9.44 -7.80
CA ALA A 8 -6.70 -9.37 -7.62
C ALA A 8 -7.06 -8.44 -6.43
N ALA A 9 -6.33 -8.57 -5.32
CA ALA A 9 -6.51 -7.69 -4.15
C ALA A 9 -6.24 -6.21 -4.49
N GLU A 10 -5.17 -5.92 -5.22
CA GLU A 10 -4.85 -4.58 -5.68
C GLU A 10 -6.02 -3.96 -6.47
N ARG A 11 -6.57 -4.68 -7.46
CA ARG A 11 -7.73 -4.19 -8.22
C ARG A 11 -8.95 -3.94 -7.34
N ALA A 12 -9.24 -4.85 -6.40
CA ALA A 12 -10.36 -4.67 -5.48
C ALA A 12 -10.19 -3.41 -4.61
N TYR A 13 -8.97 -3.16 -4.11
CA TYR A 13 -8.69 -1.96 -3.32
C TYR A 13 -8.69 -0.69 -4.18
N GLU A 14 -8.25 -0.73 -5.43
CA GLU A 14 -8.35 0.40 -6.36
C GLU A 14 -9.80 0.82 -6.60
N GLU A 15 -10.70 -0.15 -6.80
CA GLU A 15 -12.14 0.14 -6.93
C GLU A 15 -12.70 0.75 -5.62
N LEU A 16 -12.32 0.23 -4.46
CA LEU A 16 -12.73 0.81 -3.17
C LEU A 16 -12.23 2.25 -3.00
N VAL A 17 -11.00 2.55 -3.41
CA VAL A 17 -10.46 3.92 -3.41
C VAL A 17 -11.28 4.84 -4.32
N ARG A 18 -11.76 4.34 -5.48
CA ARG A 18 -12.62 5.12 -6.40
C ARG A 18 -14.01 5.37 -5.83
N LEU A 19 -14.57 4.41 -5.11
CA LEU A 19 -15.91 4.50 -4.52
C LEU A 19 -15.93 5.36 -3.24
N GLY A 20 -14.82 5.46 -2.52
CA GLY A 20 -14.73 6.24 -1.29
C GLY A 20 -13.29 6.42 -0.81
N PRO A 21 -12.62 7.54 -1.15
CA PRO A 21 -11.21 7.79 -0.79
C PRO A 21 -10.98 8.11 0.70
N GLY A 22 -11.95 7.83 1.58
CA GLY A 22 -11.92 8.21 2.98
C GLY A 22 -11.38 7.15 3.95
N VAL A 23 -11.12 5.92 3.48
CA VAL A 23 -10.79 4.81 4.38
C VAL A 23 -9.29 4.55 4.39
N ALA A 24 -8.63 4.95 5.48
CA ALA A 24 -7.19 4.80 5.68
C ALA A 24 -6.71 3.33 5.54
N GLU A 25 -7.51 2.38 6.00
CA GLU A 25 -7.24 0.94 5.92
C GLU A 25 -7.22 0.42 4.49
N VAL A 26 -8.05 0.99 3.59
CA VAL A 26 -8.05 0.60 2.17
C VAL A 26 -6.74 1.02 1.51
N TYR A 27 -6.25 2.22 1.77
CA TYR A 27 -4.94 2.67 1.28
C TYR A 27 -3.79 1.85 1.87
N SER A 28 -3.87 1.48 3.15
CA SER A 28 -2.88 0.61 3.79
C SER A 28 -2.84 -0.77 3.12
N ASN A 29 -4.01 -1.37 2.87
CA ASN A 29 -4.10 -2.68 2.22
C ASN A 29 -3.71 -2.64 0.74
N LEU A 30 -4.00 -1.55 0.02
CA LEU A 30 -3.52 -1.32 -1.33
C LEU A 30 -1.99 -1.24 -1.37
N GLY A 31 -1.40 -0.48 -0.44
CA GLY A 31 0.05 -0.39 -0.28
C GLY A 31 0.67 -1.75 0.01
N LEU A 32 0.05 -2.55 0.89
CA LEU A 32 0.51 -3.89 1.24
C LEU A 32 0.44 -4.84 0.04
N ALA A 33 -0.66 -4.83 -0.72
CA ALA A 33 -0.79 -5.66 -1.92
C ALA A 33 0.28 -5.31 -2.96
N ARG A 34 0.63 -4.03 -3.13
CA ARG A 34 1.70 -3.57 -4.02
C ARG A 34 3.09 -3.93 -3.50
N PHE A 35 3.33 -3.76 -2.20
CA PHE A 35 4.57 -4.16 -1.53
C PHE A 35 4.86 -5.65 -1.73
N GLN A 36 3.86 -6.51 -1.53
CA GLN A 36 4.00 -7.96 -1.73
C GLN A 36 4.23 -8.37 -3.19
N GLN A 37 3.91 -7.48 -4.14
CA GLN A 37 4.22 -7.65 -5.56
C GLN A 37 5.58 -7.06 -5.95
N GLY A 38 6.35 -6.51 -5.00
CA GLY A 38 7.62 -5.81 -5.27
C GLY A 38 7.44 -4.43 -5.91
N LYS A 39 6.21 -3.91 -6.00
CA LYS A 39 5.89 -2.61 -6.60
C LYS A 39 6.11 -1.47 -5.60
N PHE A 40 7.32 -1.33 -5.08
CA PHE A 40 7.63 -0.42 -3.96
C PHE A 40 7.33 1.05 -4.29
N GLU A 41 7.62 1.49 -5.52
CA GLU A 41 7.31 2.84 -6.02
C GLU A 41 5.81 3.18 -5.91
N GLN A 42 4.94 2.19 -6.08
CA GLN A 42 3.49 2.36 -6.01
C GLN A 42 2.92 2.10 -4.60
N ALA A 43 3.66 1.37 -3.75
CA ALA A 43 3.29 1.07 -2.37
C ALA A 43 3.50 2.28 -1.45
N VAL A 44 4.63 2.98 -1.60
CA VAL A 44 4.98 4.19 -0.82
C VAL A 44 3.85 5.24 -0.81
N PRO A 45 3.35 5.73 -1.96
CA PRO A 45 2.29 6.74 -1.96
C PRO A 45 0.97 6.23 -1.34
N ALA A 46 0.67 4.93 -1.44
CA ALA A 46 -0.52 4.34 -0.82
C ALA A 46 -0.41 4.36 0.71
N PHE A 47 0.73 3.95 1.29
CA PHE A 47 0.94 4.03 2.74
C PHE A 47 0.97 5.48 3.25
N GLN A 48 1.58 6.41 2.50
CA GLN A 48 1.55 7.83 2.85
C GLN A 48 0.11 8.37 2.89
N GLN A 49 -0.75 7.97 1.96
CA GLN A 49 -2.15 8.38 1.96
C GLN A 49 -2.91 7.78 3.14
N ALA A 50 -2.64 6.51 3.49
CA ALA A 50 -3.21 5.89 4.69
C ALA A 50 -2.84 6.68 5.95
N LEU A 51 -1.58 7.10 6.10
CA LEU A 51 -1.10 7.87 7.24
C LEU A 51 -1.61 9.31 7.25
N LYS A 52 -1.85 9.93 6.09
CA LYS A 52 -2.54 11.23 6.03
C LYS A 52 -3.96 11.15 6.57
N LEU A 53 -4.67 10.06 6.29
CA LEU A 53 -6.04 9.84 6.78
C LEU A 53 -6.06 9.39 8.25
N LYS A 54 -5.08 8.59 8.68
CA LYS A 54 -4.94 8.10 10.05
C LYS A 54 -3.45 7.99 10.43
N PRO A 55 -2.88 9.05 11.03
CA PRO A 55 -1.44 9.11 11.38
C PRO A 55 -0.94 8.02 12.35
N GLY A 56 -1.85 7.34 13.05
CA GLY A 56 -1.54 6.25 13.99
C GLY A 56 -1.65 4.83 13.42
N LEU A 57 -1.69 4.65 12.10
CA LEU A 57 -1.68 3.33 11.49
C LEU A 57 -0.26 2.72 11.55
N GLU A 58 0.01 1.97 12.60
CA GLU A 58 1.31 1.31 12.83
C GLU A 58 1.74 0.43 11.65
N ASN A 59 0.79 -0.30 11.06
CA ASN A 59 1.04 -1.13 9.88
C ASN A 59 1.49 -0.27 8.68
N ALA A 60 0.83 0.85 8.41
CA ALA A 60 1.19 1.73 7.31
C ALA A 60 2.57 2.39 7.53
N THR A 61 2.89 2.80 8.76
CA THR A 61 4.21 3.34 9.11
C THR A 61 5.31 2.30 8.93
N TYR A 62 5.09 1.08 9.43
CA TYR A 62 6.03 -0.03 9.31
C TYR A 62 6.33 -0.39 7.85
N PHE A 63 5.29 -0.62 7.05
CA PHE A 63 5.47 -0.99 5.65
C PHE A 63 5.94 0.17 4.77
N LEU A 64 5.64 1.42 5.13
CA LEU A 64 6.22 2.59 4.45
C LEU A 64 7.74 2.62 4.62
N ALA A 65 8.24 2.43 5.83
CA ALA A 65 9.68 2.39 6.10
C ALA A 65 10.37 1.25 5.35
N MET A 66 9.76 0.06 5.32
CA MET A 66 10.26 -1.06 4.53
C MET A 66 10.26 -0.75 3.04
N ALA A 67 9.16 -0.23 2.49
CA ALA A 67 9.04 0.09 1.07
C ALA A 67 10.07 1.14 0.64
N GLN A 68 10.33 2.15 1.47
CA GLN A 68 11.37 3.15 1.21
C GLN A 68 12.78 2.56 1.30
N SER A 69 13.03 1.65 2.25
CA SER A 69 14.32 0.97 2.34
C SER A 69 14.59 0.10 1.13
N GLU A 70 13.59 -0.65 0.65
CA GLU A 70 13.72 -1.44 -0.58
C GLU A 70 13.90 -0.55 -1.80
N LEU A 71 13.13 0.54 -1.92
CA LEU A 71 13.28 1.47 -3.03
C LEU A 71 14.69 2.10 -3.08
N GLY A 72 15.26 2.47 -1.93
CA GLY A 72 16.61 3.02 -1.84
C GLY A 72 17.74 2.00 -2.06
N ARG A 73 17.46 0.69 -2.01
CA ARG A 73 18.42 -0.37 -2.32
C ARG A 73 18.50 -0.70 -3.82
N TYR A 74 17.42 -0.41 -4.55
CA TYR A 74 17.31 -0.66 -5.99
C TYR A 74 17.34 0.63 -6.85
N GLY A 75 17.56 1.79 -6.22
CA GLY A 75 17.71 3.10 -6.88
C GLY A 75 19.14 3.48 -7.20
#